data_AF-K1WTK8-F1
#
_entry.id   AF-K1WTK8-F1
#
_cell.length_a   1.000
_cell.length_b   1.000
_cell.length_c   1.000
_cell.angle_alpha   90.00
_cell.angle_beta   90.00
_cell.angle_gamma   90.00
#
_symmetry.space_group_name_H-M   'P 1'
#
loop_
_entity.id
_entity.type
_entity.pdbx_description
1 polymer ?
#
loop_
_entity_poly.entity_id
_entity_poly.type
_entity_poly.pdbx_seq_one_letter_code
_entity_poly.pdbx_strand_id
1 'polypeptide(L)'
;MSSSSTITFGVELEFNLAYTLQDQPPDPKQTRQLYFPSIPADHIYWRSNFVHPLAGGVEKTISEDDVILKSICVSRTLASLIHNIAGYPVPGVFGNRNPAVWQVATDHSVKAPMPTAATRHYRWLPMEIKSPALPFSAASLQQVAHVCALLSDSFVVDAGVESAGLHVHVSAGSSGRGKTFAFSTMHALLMLLWTCEPQFQTLHPPHRQPCQNPYARSLRAASRLAFRYQSRRGQPPTVLQGLAELATCTTLVGLLDQATHYSRIKFMACNFLNAWQFARDDGLCDDIPTVEFRAHEGTLDGERVVQWVSLICGLVQKLGHIHPESLAEMLQVVAKCETWQKVGDPATDAENERRFGPVLAESGFTVIDLLSGLGLEESAAYYRSDEGDAPKLDTRSARVIEAGL
;
A
#
# COMPACT_ATOMS: atom_id res chain seq x y z
N MET A 1 18.41 -26.10 5.72
CA MET A 1 18.56 -25.39 4.43
C MET A 1 17.35 -24.49 4.28
N SER A 2 17.52 -23.18 4.43
CA SER A 2 16.43 -22.20 4.27
C SER A 2 15.92 -22.27 2.83
N SER A 3 14.62 -22.54 2.64
CA SER A 3 14.00 -22.42 1.32
C SER A 3 14.06 -20.94 0.93
N SER A 4 14.87 -20.63 -0.08
CA SER A 4 14.84 -19.32 -0.74
C SER A 4 13.39 -18.94 -1.05
N SER A 5 12.87 -17.90 -0.40
CA SER A 5 11.58 -17.31 -0.74
C SER A 5 11.55 -17.00 -2.25
N THR A 6 10.56 -17.53 -2.96
CA THR A 6 10.32 -17.18 -4.36
C THR A 6 9.57 -15.86 -4.51
N ILE A 7 8.98 -15.34 -3.42
CA ILE A 7 8.19 -14.11 -3.44
C ILE A 7 9.11 -12.90 -3.64
N THR A 8 8.69 -12.03 -4.54
CA THR A 8 9.25 -10.68 -4.71
C THR A 8 8.26 -9.63 -4.24
N PHE A 9 8.77 -8.46 -3.89
CA PHE A 9 7.97 -7.32 -3.52
C PHE A 9 8.52 -6.02 -4.12
N GLY A 10 7.66 -5.03 -4.28
CA GLY A 10 8.03 -3.65 -4.55
C GLY A 10 7.26 -2.72 -3.63
N VAL A 11 7.82 -1.55 -3.32
CA VAL A 11 7.16 -0.51 -2.53
C VAL A 11 6.98 0.76 -3.36
N GLU A 12 5.87 1.45 -3.18
CA GLU A 12 5.68 2.83 -3.62
C GLU A 12 5.56 3.71 -2.36
N LEU A 13 6.49 4.67 -2.23
CA LEU A 13 6.59 5.61 -1.13
C LEU A 13 6.09 6.97 -1.61
N GLU A 14 4.94 7.40 -1.11
CA GLU A 14 4.33 8.70 -1.42
C GLU A 14 4.64 9.72 -0.32
N PHE A 15 5.07 10.92 -0.70
CA PHE A 15 5.36 12.01 0.25
C PHE A 15 5.38 13.37 -0.44
N ASN A 16 5.20 14.44 0.33
CA ASN A 16 5.52 15.79 -0.10
C ASN A 16 6.97 16.12 0.22
N LEU A 17 7.66 16.73 -0.73
CA LEU A 17 9.00 17.29 -0.55
C LEU A 17 8.91 18.81 -0.53
N ALA A 18 9.44 19.43 0.53
CA ALA A 18 9.50 20.88 0.65
C ALA A 18 10.65 21.47 -0.16
N TYR A 19 10.40 22.61 -0.80
CA TYR A 19 11.41 23.38 -1.51
C TYR A 19 11.21 24.89 -1.38
N THR A 20 12.27 25.63 -1.64
CA THR A 20 12.32 27.10 -1.68
C THR A 20 12.81 27.57 -3.04
N LEU A 21 12.46 28.81 -3.40
CA LEU A 21 12.93 29.46 -4.63
C LEU A 21 14.28 30.16 -4.45
N GLN A 22 14.66 30.38 -3.19
CA GLN A 22 15.90 31.02 -2.80
C GLN A 22 16.81 29.99 -2.13
N ASP A 23 18.11 30.14 -2.32
CA ASP A 23 19.14 29.24 -1.81
C ASP A 23 19.25 29.27 -0.27
N GLN A 24 18.99 30.44 0.34
CA GLN A 24 19.02 30.56 1.79
C GLN A 24 17.74 30.00 2.42
N PRO A 25 17.84 29.01 3.34
CA PRO A 25 16.68 28.45 3.99
C PRO A 25 16.02 29.50 4.91
N PRO A 26 14.68 29.54 4.98
CA PRO A 26 13.94 30.42 5.89
C PRO A 26 14.33 30.22 7.37
N ASP A 27 14.70 28.99 7.74
CA ASP A 27 15.24 28.66 9.06
C ASP A 27 16.74 28.34 8.92
N PRO A 28 17.65 29.13 9.52
CA PRO A 28 19.09 28.90 9.44
C PRO A 28 19.55 27.62 10.16
N LYS A 29 18.70 27.00 10.99
CA LYS A 29 18.98 25.70 11.61
C LYS A 29 18.64 24.52 10.70
N GLN A 30 17.95 24.76 9.59
CA GLN A 30 17.60 23.71 8.66
C GLN A 30 18.82 23.28 7.85
N THR A 31 19.28 22.05 8.06
CA THR A 31 20.44 21.47 7.37
C THR A 31 20.06 20.67 6.12
N ARG A 32 18.78 20.34 5.96
CA ARG A 32 18.29 19.53 4.84
C ARG A 32 18.10 20.38 3.59
N GLN A 33 18.23 19.75 2.42
CA GLN A 33 18.18 20.44 1.15
C GLN A 33 16.77 20.98 0.86
N LEU A 34 16.68 22.28 0.61
CA LEU A 34 15.45 22.98 0.25
C LEU A 34 15.54 23.68 -1.12
N TYR A 35 16.75 23.97 -1.60
CA TYR A 35 16.96 24.63 -2.87
C TYR A 35 17.38 23.63 -3.96
N PHE A 36 16.71 23.71 -5.11
CA PHE A 36 16.89 22.81 -6.25
C PHE A 36 17.08 23.63 -7.53
N PRO A 37 18.32 24.09 -7.83
CA PRO A 37 18.58 24.88 -9.02
C PRO A 37 18.38 24.04 -10.27
N SER A 38 17.82 24.67 -11.31
CA SER A 38 17.75 24.04 -12.63
C SER A 38 19.13 24.03 -13.29
N ILE A 39 19.33 23.06 -14.17
CA ILE A 39 20.48 23.01 -15.08
C ILE A 39 19.99 23.01 -16.53
N PRO A 40 20.84 23.33 -17.53
CA PRO A 40 20.43 23.35 -18.94
C PRO A 40 19.71 22.08 -19.42
N ALA A 41 20.10 20.91 -18.91
CA ALA A 41 19.44 19.65 -19.21
C ALA A 41 17.97 19.58 -18.75
N ASP A 42 17.63 20.20 -17.61
CA ASP A 42 16.25 20.25 -17.10
C ASP A 42 15.36 21.08 -18.03
N HIS A 43 15.88 22.20 -18.52
CA HIS A 43 15.19 23.06 -19.49
C HIS A 43 14.96 22.34 -20.83
N ILE A 44 15.95 21.59 -21.31
CA ILE A 44 15.83 20.79 -22.53
C ILE A 44 14.74 19.73 -22.34
N TYR A 45 14.78 18.98 -21.24
CA TYR A 45 13.78 17.97 -20.93
C TYR A 45 12.37 18.58 -20.84
N TRP A 46 12.23 19.70 -20.15
CA TRP A 46 10.94 20.38 -20.02
C TRP A 46 10.38 20.79 -21.39
N ARG A 47 11.20 21.41 -22.25
CA ARG A 47 10.78 21.84 -23.59
C ARG A 47 10.35 20.65 -24.45
N SER A 48 11.12 19.57 -24.43
CA SER A 48 10.82 18.38 -25.26
C SER A 48 9.54 17.65 -24.87
N ASN A 49 9.13 17.71 -23.59
CA ASN A 49 8.00 16.93 -23.09
C ASN A 49 6.73 17.76 -22.82
N PHE A 50 6.85 19.07 -22.58
CA PHE A 50 5.73 19.90 -22.13
C PHE A 50 5.42 21.10 -23.03
N VAL A 51 6.25 21.40 -24.03
CA VAL A 51 5.94 22.43 -25.03
C VAL A 51 5.37 21.75 -26.28
N HIS A 52 4.07 21.95 -26.53
CA HIS A 52 3.44 21.45 -27.75
C HIS A 52 3.96 22.19 -29.00
N PRO A 53 4.35 21.48 -30.08
CA PRO A 53 4.85 22.10 -31.32
C PRO A 53 3.86 23.03 -32.03
N LEU A 54 2.57 22.96 -31.68
CA LEU A 54 1.49 23.71 -32.34
C LEU A 54 1.24 25.11 -31.74
N ALA A 55 1.87 25.46 -30.61
CA ALA A 55 1.83 26.81 -30.07
C ALA A 55 2.84 27.70 -30.82
N GLY A 56 2.42 28.20 -31.98
CA GLY A 56 3.26 28.92 -32.94
C GLY A 56 4.28 29.87 -32.30
N GLY A 57 5.56 29.53 -32.47
CA GLY A 57 6.69 30.46 -32.60
C GLY A 57 7.07 31.37 -31.43
N VAL A 58 6.35 31.38 -30.30
CA VAL A 58 6.77 32.18 -29.16
C VAL A 58 7.71 31.35 -28.29
N GLU A 59 8.99 31.73 -28.28
CA GLU A 59 10.00 31.20 -27.37
C GLU A 59 9.55 31.48 -25.92
N LYS A 60 8.85 30.52 -25.32
CA LYS A 60 8.32 30.66 -23.96
C LYS A 60 9.51 30.54 -23.01
N THR A 61 9.95 31.68 -22.47
CA THR A 61 10.92 31.69 -21.37
C THR A 61 10.20 31.13 -20.14
N ILE A 62 10.69 30.00 -19.63
CA ILE A 62 10.16 29.39 -18.41
C ILE A 62 10.80 30.06 -17.19
N SER A 63 9.97 30.37 -16.18
CA SER A 63 10.44 30.88 -14.90
C SER A 63 11.07 29.75 -14.09
N GLU A 64 12.10 30.06 -13.28
CA GLU A 64 12.58 29.14 -12.24
C GLU A 64 11.45 28.73 -11.28
N ASP A 65 10.42 29.56 -11.12
CA ASP A 65 9.32 29.27 -10.21
C ASP A 65 8.29 28.26 -10.77
N ASP A 66 8.46 27.82 -12.03
CA ASP A 66 7.55 26.88 -12.68
C ASP A 66 7.56 25.51 -11.98
N VAL A 67 6.37 25.04 -11.61
CA VAL A 67 6.19 23.83 -10.80
C VAL A 67 6.64 22.56 -11.54
N ILE A 68 6.49 22.51 -12.87
CA ILE A 68 6.90 21.35 -13.67
C ILE A 68 8.44 21.33 -13.76
N LEU A 69 9.06 22.49 -14.02
CA LEU A 69 10.52 22.60 -14.00
C LEU A 69 11.10 22.22 -12.64
N LYS A 70 10.50 22.69 -11.53
CA LYS A 70 10.96 22.32 -10.19
C LYS A 70 10.77 20.85 -9.87
N SER A 71 9.67 20.24 -10.31
CA SER A 71 9.49 18.79 -10.24
C SER A 71 10.63 18.03 -10.95
N ILE A 72 11.08 18.50 -12.12
CA ILE A 72 12.23 17.93 -12.83
C ILE A 72 13.52 18.06 -12.02
N CYS A 73 13.80 19.24 -11.47
CA CYS A 73 15.00 19.50 -10.67
C CYS A 73 15.06 18.62 -9.42
N VAL A 74 13.93 18.51 -8.70
CA VAL A 74 13.79 17.65 -7.52
C VAL A 74 13.95 16.19 -7.90
N SER A 75 13.26 15.74 -8.95
CA SER A 75 13.32 14.34 -9.40
C SER A 75 14.74 13.93 -9.82
N ARG A 76 15.48 14.82 -10.50
CA ARG A 76 16.89 14.62 -10.83
C ARG A 76 17.76 14.47 -9.58
N THR A 77 17.51 15.30 -8.56
CA THR A 77 18.26 15.29 -7.31
C THR A 77 17.99 14.01 -6.53
N LEU A 78 16.73 13.59 -6.41
CA LEU A 78 16.34 12.31 -5.81
C LEU A 78 16.97 11.11 -6.54
N ALA A 79 16.90 11.10 -7.87
CA ALA A 79 17.52 10.06 -8.68
C ALA A 79 19.04 9.98 -8.45
N SER A 80 19.71 11.14 -8.39
CA SER A 80 21.14 11.23 -8.11
C SER A 80 21.50 10.76 -6.70
N LEU A 81 20.64 11.05 -5.72
CA LEU A 81 20.83 10.61 -4.34
C LEU A 81 20.75 9.08 -4.23
N ILE A 82 19.70 8.48 -4.78
CA ILE A 82 19.50 7.03 -4.79
C ILE A 82 20.62 6.33 -5.60
N HIS A 83 21.06 6.93 -6.70
CA HIS A 83 22.10 6.34 -7.54
C HIS A 83 23.50 6.47 -6.95
N ASN A 84 23.92 7.69 -6.66
CA ASN A 84 25.31 7.99 -6.33
C ASN A 84 25.62 7.77 -4.85
N ILE A 85 24.64 7.95 -3.96
CA ILE A 85 24.83 7.78 -2.52
C ILE A 85 24.39 6.38 -2.08
N ALA A 86 23.18 5.96 -2.46
CA ALA A 86 22.70 4.64 -2.06
C ALA A 86 23.27 3.49 -2.91
N GLY A 87 23.89 3.80 -4.06
CA GLY A 87 24.49 2.82 -4.96
C GLY A 87 23.47 2.00 -5.76
N TYR A 88 22.21 2.46 -5.85
CA TYR A 88 21.14 1.71 -6.51
C TYR A 88 20.86 2.23 -7.93
N PRO A 89 20.57 1.35 -8.90
CA PRO A 89 20.34 1.79 -10.27
C PRO A 89 19.04 2.60 -10.38
N VAL A 90 19.15 3.77 -11.04
CA VAL A 90 18.03 4.64 -11.42
C VAL A 90 18.21 4.98 -12.90
N PRO A 91 17.24 4.70 -13.78
CA PRO A 91 17.43 4.80 -15.23
C PRO A 91 17.34 6.23 -15.79
N GLY A 92 17.21 7.25 -14.93
CA GLY A 92 17.03 8.65 -15.30
C GLY A 92 15.77 9.28 -14.69
N VAL A 93 15.46 10.50 -15.10
CA VAL A 93 14.32 11.29 -14.57
C VAL A 93 13.08 11.04 -15.43
N PHE A 94 12.00 10.55 -14.80
CA PHE A 94 10.69 10.21 -15.36
C PHE A 94 10.65 9.10 -16.43
N GLY A 95 9.59 8.28 -16.37
CA GLY A 95 9.07 7.56 -17.54
C GLY A 95 9.67 6.20 -17.87
N ASN A 96 10.66 5.69 -17.14
CA ASN A 96 11.09 4.30 -17.31
C ASN A 96 10.32 3.37 -16.36
N ARG A 97 9.50 2.47 -16.94
CA ARG A 97 8.73 1.45 -16.20
C ARG A 97 9.54 0.19 -15.88
N ASN A 98 10.87 0.23 -15.98
CA ASN A 98 11.71 -0.94 -15.73
C ASN A 98 11.55 -1.40 -14.26
N PRO A 99 11.00 -2.59 -14.00
CA PRO A 99 10.77 -3.08 -12.63
C PRO A 99 12.06 -3.53 -11.94
N ALA A 100 13.22 -3.47 -12.60
CA ALA A 100 14.50 -3.87 -12.04
C ALA A 100 15.29 -2.71 -11.38
N VAL A 101 14.74 -1.49 -11.39
CA VAL A 101 15.45 -0.27 -10.96
C VAL A 101 14.54 0.62 -10.14
N TRP A 102 15.15 1.48 -9.31
CA TRP A 102 14.40 2.49 -8.56
C TRP A 102 13.88 3.57 -9.52
N GLN A 103 12.69 4.09 -9.22
CA GLN A 103 12.02 5.08 -10.04
C GLN A 103 11.60 6.27 -9.19
N VAL A 104 11.73 7.46 -9.77
CA VAL A 104 11.26 8.72 -9.19
C VAL A 104 10.11 9.25 -10.06
N ALA A 105 9.00 9.55 -9.41
CA ALA A 105 7.79 10.06 -10.03
C ALA A 105 7.16 11.17 -9.18
N THR A 106 6.10 11.77 -9.72
CA THR A 106 5.20 12.66 -8.98
C THR A 106 3.84 12.02 -8.83
N ASP A 107 3.25 12.15 -7.65
CA ASP A 107 1.88 11.69 -7.39
C ASP A 107 0.96 12.85 -7.04
N HIS A 108 0.26 13.39 -8.04
CA HIS A 108 -0.65 14.53 -7.85
C HIS A 108 -1.86 14.27 -6.94
N SER A 109 -2.08 13.02 -6.49
CA SER A 109 -3.10 12.71 -5.48
C SER A 109 -2.65 13.05 -4.06
N VAL A 110 -1.34 13.15 -3.82
CA VAL A 110 -0.76 13.61 -2.56
C VAL A 110 -0.97 15.12 -2.40
N LYS A 111 -1.59 15.50 -1.29
CA LYS A 111 -1.90 16.89 -0.95
C LYS A 111 -0.79 17.45 -0.07
N ALA A 112 -0.42 18.70 -0.35
CA ALA A 112 0.51 19.44 0.50
C ALA A 112 -0.01 19.55 1.94
N PRO A 113 0.87 19.51 2.96
CA PRO A 113 0.47 19.68 4.34
C PRO A 113 -0.10 21.08 4.59
N MET A 114 -0.97 21.18 5.60
CA MET A 114 -1.50 22.47 6.04
C MET A 114 -0.35 23.37 6.52
N PRO A 115 -0.25 24.63 6.05
CA PRO A 115 0.82 25.52 6.46
C PRO A 115 0.81 25.79 7.96
N THR A 116 1.97 25.60 8.61
CA THR A 116 2.20 26.01 10.01
C THR A 116 3.09 27.25 10.04
N ALA A 117 3.29 27.85 11.22
CA ALA A 117 4.25 28.95 11.38
C ALA A 117 5.67 28.58 10.90
N ALA A 118 6.06 27.31 11.06
CA ALA A 118 7.37 26.79 10.65
C ALA A 118 7.44 26.45 9.15
N THR A 119 6.32 26.09 8.51
CA THR A 119 6.30 25.56 7.13
C THR A 119 5.67 26.48 6.10
N ARG A 120 5.06 27.61 6.50
CA ARG A 120 4.40 28.58 5.60
C ARG A 120 5.28 29.18 4.50
N HIS A 121 6.60 29.06 4.65
CA HIS A 121 7.58 29.58 3.69
C HIS A 121 8.02 28.53 2.65
N TYR A 122 7.62 27.27 2.84
CA TYR A 122 7.92 26.19 1.91
C TYR A 122 6.84 26.06 0.85
N ARG A 123 7.27 25.67 -0.35
CA ARG A 123 6.41 25.08 -1.36
C ARG A 123 6.57 23.56 -1.29
N TRP A 124 5.56 22.82 -1.71
CA TRP A 124 5.52 21.36 -1.60
C TRP A 124 5.34 20.75 -2.98
N LEU A 125 6.17 19.75 -3.29
CA LEU A 125 6.03 18.92 -4.48
C LEU A 125 5.60 17.52 -4.06
N PRO A 126 4.53 16.97 -4.65
CA PRO A 126 4.10 15.63 -4.33
C PRO A 126 4.93 14.62 -5.12
N MET A 127 5.74 13.86 -4.38
CA MET A 127 6.73 12.92 -4.89
C MET A 127 6.31 11.48 -4.61
N GLU A 128 6.77 10.59 -5.48
CA GLU A 128 6.63 9.15 -5.33
C GLU A 128 7.96 8.48 -5.68
N ILE A 129 8.39 7.53 -4.84
CA ILE A 129 9.54 6.68 -5.10
C ILE A 129 9.08 5.23 -5.17
N LYS A 130 9.39 4.55 -6.28
CA LYS A 130 9.07 3.14 -6.47
C LYS A 130 10.33 2.29 -6.43
N SER A 131 10.33 1.23 -5.63
CA SER A 131 11.44 0.28 -5.58
C SER A 131 11.41 -0.67 -6.79
N PRO A 132 12.55 -1.33 -7.09
CA PRO A 132 12.54 -2.53 -7.92
C PRO A 132 11.63 -3.63 -7.35
N ALA A 133 11.36 -4.65 -8.16
CA ALA A 133 10.86 -5.94 -7.71
C ALA A 133 12.00 -6.70 -6.99
N LEU A 134 12.10 -6.51 -5.68
CA LEU A 134 13.13 -7.07 -4.81
C LEU A 134 12.72 -8.47 -4.32
N PRO A 135 13.67 -9.41 -4.15
CA PRO A 135 13.38 -10.67 -3.46
C PRO A 135 13.03 -10.41 -2.00
N PHE A 136 12.04 -11.11 -1.44
CA PHE A 136 11.73 -10.99 -0.01
C PHE A 136 12.86 -11.60 0.83
N SER A 137 13.76 -10.72 1.32
CA SER A 137 14.98 -11.06 2.04
C SER A 137 15.41 -9.91 2.95
N ALA A 138 16.19 -10.20 3.99
CA ALA A 138 16.70 -9.19 4.91
C ALA A 138 17.51 -8.08 4.19
N ALA A 139 18.31 -8.43 3.19
CA ALA A 139 19.08 -7.47 2.41
C ALA A 139 18.18 -6.49 1.63
N SER A 140 17.08 -7.01 1.06
CA SER A 140 16.11 -6.18 0.33
C SER A 140 15.29 -5.28 1.26
N LEU A 141 14.93 -5.78 2.44
CA LEU A 141 14.27 -4.97 3.48
C LEU A 141 15.19 -3.84 3.96
N GLN A 142 16.47 -4.16 4.22
CA GLN A 142 17.49 -3.16 4.58
C GLN A 142 17.68 -2.10 3.49
N GLN A 143 17.66 -2.52 2.22
CA GLN A 143 17.73 -1.59 1.10
C GLN A 143 16.57 -0.59 1.10
N VAL A 144 15.34 -1.03 1.38
CA VAL A 144 14.18 -0.12 1.48
C VAL A 144 14.32 0.82 2.68
N ALA A 145 14.68 0.30 3.85
CA ALA A 145 14.90 1.12 5.04
C ALA A 145 16.00 2.18 4.84
N HIS A 146 17.09 1.81 4.14
CA HIS A 146 18.18 2.73 3.80
C HIS A 146 17.70 3.88 2.91
N VAL A 147 16.88 3.60 1.89
CA VAL A 147 16.32 4.67 1.04
C VAL A 147 15.39 5.58 1.86
N CYS A 148 14.57 5.03 2.75
CA CYS A 148 13.70 5.81 3.63
C CYS A 148 14.48 6.78 4.54
N ALA A 149 15.55 6.28 5.17
CA ALA A 149 16.45 7.10 5.99
C ALA A 149 17.13 8.19 5.16
N LEU A 150 17.69 7.83 4.00
CA LEU A 150 18.38 8.75 3.12
C LEU A 150 17.48 9.91 2.65
N LEU A 151 16.20 9.63 2.34
CA LEU A 151 15.22 10.66 1.99
C LEU A 151 14.92 11.59 3.16
N SER A 152 14.67 11.03 4.34
CA SER A 152 14.30 11.78 5.55
C SER A 152 15.44 12.64 6.11
N ASP A 153 16.68 12.14 5.98
CA ASP A 153 17.91 12.81 6.41
C ASP A 153 18.34 13.91 5.43
N SER A 154 18.07 13.73 4.14
CA SER A 154 18.51 14.68 3.10
C SER A 154 17.51 15.79 2.85
N PHE A 155 16.21 15.56 3.07
CA PHE A 155 15.14 16.48 2.67
C PHE A 155 14.12 16.74 3.76
N VAL A 156 13.48 17.91 3.68
CA VAL A 156 12.27 18.20 4.45
C VAL A 156 11.10 17.52 3.75
N VAL A 157 10.64 16.42 4.33
CA VAL A 157 9.55 15.60 3.80
C VAL A 157 8.36 15.59 4.74
N ASP A 158 7.18 15.39 4.16
CA ASP A 158 5.93 15.21 4.88
C ASP A 158 5.12 14.11 4.19
N ALA A 159 4.87 13.01 4.89
CA ALA A 159 4.12 11.88 4.35
C ALA A 159 2.59 12.10 4.37
N GLY A 160 2.11 13.35 4.39
CA GLY A 160 0.73 13.75 4.12
C GLY A 160 -0.33 12.89 4.80
N VAL A 161 -0.63 13.18 6.08
CA VAL A 161 -1.47 12.42 7.04
C VAL A 161 -2.86 12.00 6.52
N GLU A 162 -3.31 12.38 5.33
CA GLU A 162 -4.58 11.91 4.76
C GLU A 162 -4.53 11.48 3.29
N SER A 163 -3.50 11.92 2.54
CA SER A 163 -3.46 11.72 1.09
C SER A 163 -2.43 10.69 0.66
N ALA A 164 -1.32 10.54 1.37
CA ALA A 164 -0.28 9.60 0.98
C ALA A 164 -0.61 8.19 1.48
N GLY A 165 -0.35 7.19 0.65
CA GLY A 165 -0.36 5.78 0.98
C GLY A 165 1.03 5.16 0.95
N LEU A 166 1.19 4.05 1.67
CA LEU A 166 2.28 3.11 1.42
C LEU A 166 1.70 1.95 0.60
N HIS A 167 2.16 1.79 -0.64
CA HIS A 167 1.77 0.67 -1.47
C HIS A 167 2.82 -0.43 -1.44
N VAL A 168 2.41 -1.67 -1.20
CA VAL A 168 3.26 -2.86 -1.30
C VAL A 168 2.72 -3.75 -2.40
N HIS A 169 3.51 -3.97 -3.43
CA HIS A 169 3.24 -4.90 -4.51
C HIS A 169 3.91 -6.23 -4.19
N VAL A 170 3.15 -7.32 -4.13
CA VAL A 170 3.69 -8.67 -3.95
C VAL A 170 3.52 -9.46 -5.23
N SER A 171 4.53 -10.25 -5.62
CA SER A 171 4.45 -11.21 -6.72
C SER A 171 4.95 -12.60 -6.32
N ALA A 172 4.49 -13.64 -6.99
CA ALA A 172 4.96 -15.02 -6.82
C ALA A 172 6.43 -15.24 -7.29
N GLY A 173 7.06 -14.21 -7.87
CA GLY A 173 8.50 -14.18 -8.18
C GLY A 173 8.85 -13.27 -9.36
N SER A 174 10.14 -13.22 -9.69
CA SER A 174 10.65 -12.38 -10.79
C SER A 174 10.14 -12.83 -12.15
N SER A 175 9.86 -11.84 -13.01
CA SER A 175 9.21 -11.89 -14.33
C SER A 175 9.55 -13.10 -15.22
N GLY A 176 8.56 -13.52 -16.03
CA GLY A 176 8.69 -14.56 -17.04
C GLY A 176 7.38 -15.29 -17.29
N ARG A 177 7.18 -15.80 -18.52
CA ARG A 177 6.00 -16.61 -18.88
C ARG A 177 5.83 -17.78 -17.90
N GLY A 178 4.60 -17.99 -17.43
CA GLY A 178 4.23 -19.11 -16.57
C GLY A 178 4.47 -18.93 -15.06
N LYS A 179 5.00 -17.78 -14.61
CA LYS A 179 5.15 -17.46 -13.18
C LYS A 179 3.98 -16.64 -12.66
N THR A 180 2.86 -17.31 -12.41
CA THR A 180 1.66 -16.72 -11.79
C THR A 180 1.50 -17.21 -10.35
N PHE A 181 0.61 -16.57 -9.59
CA PHE A 181 0.20 -17.09 -8.30
C PHE A 181 -0.53 -18.42 -8.46
N ALA A 182 -0.27 -19.37 -7.54
CA ALA A 182 -1.08 -20.58 -7.47
C ALA A 182 -2.52 -20.23 -7.11
N PHE A 183 -3.47 -20.95 -7.70
CA PHE A 183 -4.91 -20.79 -7.40
C PHE A 183 -5.16 -20.93 -5.89
N SER A 184 -4.59 -21.95 -5.24
CA SER A 184 -4.74 -22.19 -3.81
C SER A 184 -4.28 -21.01 -2.95
N THR A 185 -3.16 -20.38 -3.29
CA THR A 185 -2.64 -19.21 -2.56
C THR A 185 -3.59 -18.02 -2.68
N MET A 186 -4.07 -17.71 -3.87
CA MET A 186 -5.01 -16.59 -4.07
C MET A 186 -6.38 -16.88 -3.47
N HIS A 187 -6.81 -18.13 -3.50
CA HIS A 187 -8.07 -18.56 -2.90
C HIS A 187 -8.01 -18.39 -1.38
N ALA A 188 -6.94 -18.86 -0.74
CA ALA A 188 -6.67 -18.68 0.67
C ALA A 188 -6.59 -17.18 1.05
N LEU A 189 -5.86 -16.38 0.27
CA LEU A 189 -5.75 -14.94 0.48
C LEU A 189 -7.09 -14.22 0.39
N LEU A 190 -7.93 -14.55 -0.59
CA LEU A 190 -9.23 -13.90 -0.74
C LEU A 190 -10.22 -14.35 0.32
N MET A 191 -10.22 -15.63 0.71
CA MET A 191 -11.04 -16.10 1.83
C MET A 191 -10.63 -15.41 3.14
N LEU A 192 -9.33 -15.27 3.37
CA LEU A 192 -8.80 -14.56 4.53
C LEU A 192 -9.17 -13.08 4.51
N LEU A 193 -8.90 -12.36 3.41
CA LEU A 193 -9.21 -10.93 3.31
C LEU A 193 -10.71 -10.67 3.36
N TRP A 194 -11.54 -11.54 2.77
CA TRP A 194 -13.00 -11.42 2.87
C TRP A 194 -13.49 -11.50 4.32
N THR A 195 -12.89 -12.39 5.10
CA THR A 195 -13.33 -12.71 6.45
C THR A 195 -12.72 -11.77 7.48
N CYS A 196 -11.41 -11.53 7.36
CA CYS A 196 -10.59 -10.92 8.40
C CYS A 196 -10.12 -9.50 8.04
N GLU A 197 -10.68 -8.85 7.00
CA GLU A 197 -10.35 -7.46 6.68
C GLU A 197 -10.44 -6.52 7.88
N PRO A 198 -11.48 -6.59 8.75
CA PRO A 198 -11.58 -5.70 9.91
C PRO A 198 -10.41 -5.83 10.86
N GLN A 199 -9.88 -7.04 11.07
CA GLN A 199 -8.69 -7.26 11.89
C GLN A 199 -7.52 -6.46 11.31
N PHE A 200 -7.23 -6.60 10.01
CA PHE A 200 -6.17 -5.81 9.38
C PHE A 200 -6.44 -4.29 9.42
N GLN A 201 -7.70 -3.86 9.32
CA GLN A 201 -8.06 -2.44 9.40
C GLN A 201 -7.73 -1.81 10.75
N THR A 202 -7.67 -2.60 11.83
CA THR A 202 -7.22 -2.09 13.15
C THR A 202 -5.75 -1.64 13.16
N LEU A 203 -4.94 -2.03 12.17
CA LEU A 203 -3.56 -1.58 12.02
C LEU A 203 -3.44 -0.17 11.42
N HIS A 204 -4.56 0.44 11.02
CA HIS A 204 -4.56 1.66 10.23
C HIS A 204 -5.34 2.78 10.94
N PRO A 205 -4.84 4.03 10.84
CA PRO A 205 -5.55 5.17 11.39
C PRO A 205 -6.90 5.37 10.69
N PRO A 206 -7.89 6.02 11.34
CA PRO A 206 -9.25 6.16 10.82
C PRO A 206 -9.33 6.64 9.36
N HIS A 207 -8.50 7.63 8.98
CA HIS A 207 -8.50 8.20 7.64
C HIS A 207 -8.04 7.21 6.54
N ARG A 208 -7.35 6.12 6.89
CA ARG A 208 -6.98 5.03 5.97
C ARG A 208 -7.97 3.87 5.98
N GLN A 209 -8.87 3.81 6.95
CA GLN A 209 -9.83 2.72 7.02
C GLN A 209 -10.77 2.77 5.80
N PRO A 210 -11.13 1.62 5.20
CA PRO A 210 -11.90 1.57 3.96
C PRO A 210 -13.30 2.21 4.00
N CYS A 211 -13.85 2.37 5.20
CA CYS A 211 -15.10 3.09 5.43
C CYS A 211 -14.97 4.61 5.22
N GLN A 212 -13.77 5.16 5.44
CA GLN A 212 -13.47 6.60 5.30
C GLN A 212 -12.61 6.92 4.07
N ASN A 213 -11.87 5.94 3.55
CA ASN A 213 -11.00 6.11 2.40
C ASN A 213 -11.64 5.58 1.10
N PRO A 214 -12.10 6.45 0.17
CA PRO A 214 -12.70 6.01 -1.09
C PRO A 214 -11.69 5.36 -2.05
N TYR A 215 -10.39 5.54 -1.82
CA TYR A 215 -9.33 4.99 -2.66
C TYR A 215 -8.84 3.62 -2.19
N ALA A 216 -9.19 3.20 -0.98
CA ALA A 216 -8.78 1.93 -0.37
C ALA A 216 -10.00 1.16 0.17
N ARG A 217 -11.00 0.90 -0.67
CA ARG A 217 -12.27 0.27 -0.27
C ARG A 217 -12.10 -1.20 0.09
N SER A 218 -12.98 -1.70 0.96
CA SER A 218 -12.98 -3.06 1.46
C SER A 218 -13.45 -4.04 0.40
N LEU A 219 -12.92 -5.27 0.45
CA LEU A 219 -13.38 -6.38 -0.38
C LEU A 219 -14.89 -6.62 -0.20
N ARG A 220 -15.37 -6.50 1.04
CA ARG A 220 -16.80 -6.71 1.37
C ARG A 220 -17.74 -5.61 0.88
N ALA A 221 -17.24 -4.40 0.59
CA ALA A 221 -18.08 -3.27 0.20
C ALA A 221 -17.97 -2.89 -1.29
N ALA A 222 -16.85 -3.20 -1.94
CA ALA A 222 -16.57 -2.68 -3.29
C ALA A 222 -16.09 -3.72 -4.30
N SER A 223 -15.97 -4.99 -3.91
CA SER A 223 -15.65 -6.05 -4.87
C SER A 223 -16.81 -6.35 -5.82
N ARG A 224 -16.49 -6.95 -6.98
CA ARG A 224 -17.48 -7.51 -7.90
C ARG A 224 -18.33 -8.58 -7.23
N LEU A 225 -17.77 -9.37 -6.33
CA LEU A 225 -18.51 -10.35 -5.55
C LEU A 225 -19.63 -9.66 -4.76
N ALA A 226 -19.27 -8.68 -3.92
CA ALA A 226 -20.23 -7.96 -3.09
C ALA A 226 -21.32 -7.29 -3.94
N PHE A 227 -20.91 -6.60 -5.01
CA PHE A 227 -21.83 -5.92 -5.92
C PHE A 227 -22.79 -6.89 -6.63
N ARG A 228 -22.28 -7.99 -7.18
CA ARG A 228 -23.10 -9.00 -7.88
C ARG A 228 -24.05 -9.71 -6.92
N TYR A 229 -23.57 -10.04 -5.72
CA TYR A 229 -24.40 -10.65 -4.69
C TYR A 229 -25.56 -9.73 -4.32
N GLN A 230 -25.27 -8.46 -4.02
CA GLN A 230 -26.29 -7.46 -3.69
C GLN A 230 -27.27 -7.25 -4.84
N SER A 231 -26.79 -7.20 -6.08
CA SER A 231 -27.66 -7.07 -7.27
C SER A 231 -28.62 -8.26 -7.44
N ARG A 232 -28.18 -9.48 -7.10
CA ARG A 232 -28.99 -10.70 -7.21
C ARG A 232 -29.93 -10.91 -6.02
N ARG A 233 -29.54 -10.48 -4.81
CA ARG A 233 -30.21 -10.83 -3.55
C ARG A 233 -30.87 -9.65 -2.84
N GLY A 234 -30.65 -8.42 -3.31
CA GLY A 234 -31.18 -7.20 -2.70
C GLY A 234 -30.47 -6.76 -1.40
N GLN A 235 -29.44 -7.49 -0.95
CA GLN A 235 -28.72 -7.21 0.29
C GLN A 235 -27.24 -7.60 0.17
N PRO A 236 -26.32 -6.96 0.93
CA PRO A 236 -24.92 -7.38 0.95
C PRO A 236 -24.76 -8.80 1.51
N PRO A 237 -23.74 -9.55 1.07
CA PRO A 237 -23.46 -10.88 1.60
C PRO A 237 -22.97 -10.82 3.05
N THR A 238 -23.40 -11.78 3.87
CA THR A 238 -22.73 -12.07 5.15
C THR A 238 -21.34 -12.66 4.92
N VAL A 239 -20.52 -12.75 5.98
CA VAL A 239 -19.20 -13.42 5.92
C VAL A 239 -19.32 -14.82 5.32
N LEU A 240 -20.20 -15.66 5.89
CA LEU A 240 -20.43 -17.03 5.43
C LEU A 240 -20.92 -17.10 3.98
N GLN A 241 -21.80 -16.19 3.57
CA GLN A 241 -22.31 -16.16 2.19
C GLN A 241 -21.23 -15.81 1.18
N GLY A 242 -20.37 -14.83 1.50
CA GLY A 242 -19.25 -14.50 0.62
C GLY A 242 -18.17 -15.57 0.59
N LEU A 243 -17.89 -16.22 1.72
CA LEU A 243 -17.03 -17.42 1.76
C LEU A 243 -17.57 -18.54 0.88
N ALA A 244 -18.89 -18.79 0.93
CA ALA A 244 -19.53 -19.78 0.07
C ALA A 244 -19.38 -19.41 -1.42
N GLU A 245 -19.58 -18.14 -1.80
CA GLU A 245 -19.38 -17.69 -3.19
C GLU A 245 -17.92 -17.85 -3.63
N LEU A 246 -16.94 -17.49 -2.80
CA LEU A 246 -15.52 -17.69 -3.09
C LEU A 246 -15.15 -19.18 -3.22
N ALA A 247 -15.74 -20.04 -2.40
CA ALA A 247 -15.52 -21.50 -2.46
C ALA A 247 -16.03 -22.12 -3.77
N THR A 248 -16.99 -21.50 -4.46
CA THR A 248 -17.47 -21.99 -5.77
C THR A 248 -16.56 -21.62 -6.94
N CYS A 249 -15.57 -20.76 -6.74
CA CYS A 249 -14.63 -20.39 -7.81
C CYS A 249 -13.71 -21.57 -8.13
N THR A 250 -13.55 -21.90 -9.41
CA THR A 250 -12.74 -23.04 -9.88
C THR A 250 -11.53 -22.63 -10.72
N THR A 251 -11.43 -21.35 -11.11
CA THR A 251 -10.34 -20.83 -11.93
C THR A 251 -9.74 -19.59 -11.29
N LEU A 252 -8.43 -19.37 -11.52
CA LEU A 252 -7.72 -18.20 -11.01
C LEU A 252 -8.32 -16.89 -11.56
N VAL A 253 -8.61 -16.84 -12.86
CA VAL A 253 -9.23 -15.67 -13.51
C VAL A 253 -10.60 -15.36 -12.92
N GLY A 254 -11.44 -16.38 -12.73
CA GLY A 254 -12.77 -16.20 -12.14
C GLY A 254 -12.71 -15.73 -10.70
N LEU A 255 -11.80 -16.31 -9.91
CA LEU A 255 -11.56 -15.92 -8.52
C LEU A 255 -11.07 -14.48 -8.41
N LEU A 256 -10.07 -14.08 -9.18
CA LEU A 256 -9.52 -12.72 -9.15
C LEU A 256 -10.53 -11.69 -9.69
N ASP A 257 -11.35 -12.03 -10.69
CA ASP A 257 -12.44 -11.16 -11.16
C ASP A 257 -13.40 -10.82 -10.01
N GLN A 258 -13.78 -11.79 -9.17
CA GLN A 258 -14.64 -11.53 -8.00
C GLN A 258 -14.05 -10.50 -7.05
N ALA A 259 -12.72 -10.44 -6.92
CA ALA A 259 -12.02 -9.56 -6.02
C ALA A 259 -11.74 -8.16 -6.58
N THR A 260 -11.81 -7.97 -7.90
CA THR A 260 -11.66 -6.65 -8.50
C THR A 260 -12.80 -5.71 -8.09
N HIS A 261 -12.53 -4.40 -8.09
CA HIS A 261 -13.56 -3.40 -7.82
C HIS A 261 -14.66 -3.41 -8.90
N TYR A 262 -15.92 -3.21 -8.50
CA TYR A 262 -17.05 -3.31 -9.44
C TYR A 262 -17.08 -2.22 -10.53
N SER A 263 -16.76 -0.96 -10.21
CA SER A 263 -16.84 0.17 -11.15
C SER A 263 -15.56 0.97 -11.41
N ARG A 264 -14.59 1.01 -10.49
CA ARG A 264 -13.38 1.83 -10.58
C ARG A 264 -12.13 1.00 -10.43
N ILE A 265 -11.21 1.13 -11.37
CA ILE A 265 -9.93 0.43 -11.34
C ILE A 265 -9.07 1.04 -10.21
N LYS A 266 -8.44 0.20 -9.38
CA LYS A 266 -7.54 0.59 -8.26
C LYS A 266 -8.17 1.31 -7.06
N PHE A 267 -9.44 1.06 -6.72
CA PHE A 267 -10.09 1.70 -5.56
C PHE A 267 -10.24 0.74 -4.36
N MET A 268 -9.43 -0.32 -4.31
CA MET A 268 -9.47 -1.35 -3.26
C MET A 268 -8.28 -1.19 -2.31
N ALA A 269 -8.47 -1.55 -1.04
CA ALA A 269 -7.41 -1.70 -0.05
C ALA A 269 -6.40 -2.80 -0.45
N CYS A 270 -6.88 -3.85 -1.12
CA CYS A 270 -6.07 -4.87 -1.76
C CYS A 270 -6.52 -5.00 -3.22
N ASN A 271 -5.63 -4.68 -4.15
CA ASN A 271 -5.91 -4.58 -5.58
C ASN A 271 -5.28 -5.74 -6.35
N PHE A 272 -6.13 -6.54 -6.99
CA PHE A 272 -5.78 -7.75 -7.73
C PHE A 272 -5.67 -7.53 -9.24
N LEU A 273 -5.79 -6.30 -9.74
CA LEU A 273 -5.90 -6.02 -11.17
C LEU A 273 -4.74 -6.59 -11.98
N ASN A 274 -3.49 -6.36 -11.57
CA ASN A 274 -2.32 -6.80 -12.32
C ASN A 274 -2.27 -8.32 -12.38
N ALA A 275 -2.51 -9.00 -11.26
CA ALA A 275 -2.62 -10.47 -11.22
C ALA A 275 -3.79 -11.00 -12.09
N TRP A 276 -4.94 -10.31 -12.09
CA TRP A 276 -6.09 -10.69 -12.91
C TRP A 276 -5.82 -10.52 -14.40
N GLN A 277 -5.24 -9.40 -14.82
CA GLN A 277 -4.86 -9.13 -16.21
C GLN A 277 -3.86 -10.17 -16.70
N PHE A 278 -2.82 -10.44 -15.91
CA PHE A 278 -1.83 -11.45 -16.24
C PHE A 278 -2.44 -12.85 -16.38
N ALA A 279 -3.32 -13.25 -15.45
CA ALA A 279 -3.99 -14.54 -15.51
C ALA A 279 -4.96 -14.65 -16.68
N ARG A 280 -5.65 -13.56 -17.05
CA ARG A 280 -6.60 -13.52 -18.16
C ARG A 280 -5.89 -13.60 -19.51
N ASP A 281 -4.73 -12.95 -19.62
CA ASP A 281 -3.97 -12.86 -20.86
C ASP A 281 -2.97 -14.04 -21.00
N ASP A 282 -3.15 -15.13 -20.23
CA ASP A 282 -2.28 -16.33 -20.20
C ASP A 282 -0.78 -16.02 -20.03
N GLY A 283 -0.46 -14.97 -19.28
CA GLY A 283 0.92 -14.51 -19.06
C GLY A 283 1.61 -13.95 -20.30
N LEU A 284 0.84 -13.51 -21.31
CA LEU A 284 1.34 -12.77 -22.47
C LEU A 284 1.57 -11.29 -22.17
N CYS A 285 1.12 -10.79 -21.02
CA CYS A 285 1.43 -9.45 -20.54
C CYS A 285 2.88 -9.39 -20.05
N ASP A 286 3.63 -8.38 -20.48
CA ASP A 286 5.00 -8.14 -20.03
C ASP A 286 5.07 -7.60 -18.58
N ASP A 287 3.94 -7.26 -17.97
CA ASP A 287 3.85 -6.80 -16.59
C ASP A 287 3.99 -7.97 -15.58
N ILE A 288 4.54 -7.65 -14.41
CA ILE A 288 4.67 -8.60 -13.30
C ILE A 288 3.29 -8.82 -12.67
N PRO A 289 2.82 -10.07 -12.47
CA PRO A 289 1.56 -10.32 -11.77
C PRO A 289 1.74 -9.94 -10.30
N THR A 290 1.15 -8.81 -9.90
CA THR A 290 1.20 -8.35 -8.51
C THR A 290 -0.18 -8.27 -7.87
N VAL A 291 -0.20 -8.52 -6.57
CA VAL A 291 -1.27 -8.05 -5.66
C VAL A 291 -0.74 -6.80 -4.97
N GLU A 292 -1.48 -5.70 -5.05
CA GLU A 292 -1.10 -4.39 -4.53
C GLU A 292 -1.88 -4.10 -3.24
N PHE A 293 -1.18 -3.96 -2.12
CA PHE A 293 -1.72 -3.65 -0.79
C PHE A 293 -1.55 -2.16 -0.50
N ARG A 294 -2.66 -1.46 -0.22
CA ARG A 294 -2.76 0.01 -0.27
C ARG A 294 -3.35 0.60 1.01
N ALA A 295 -3.61 -0.22 2.01
CA ALA A 295 -4.32 0.18 3.21
C ALA A 295 -3.46 1.02 4.18
N HIS A 296 -2.14 0.80 4.19
CA HIS A 296 -1.23 1.49 5.10
C HIS A 296 -1.10 2.99 4.75
N GLU A 297 -0.96 3.84 5.78
CA GLU A 297 -0.70 5.27 5.60
C GLU A 297 0.70 5.51 5.01
N GLY A 298 0.87 6.61 4.29
CA GLY A 298 2.19 7.02 3.81
C GLY A 298 3.15 7.23 4.99
N THR A 299 4.37 6.73 4.85
CA THR A 299 5.44 6.96 5.83
C THR A 299 6.81 6.79 5.18
N LEU A 300 7.81 7.49 5.72
CA LEU A 300 9.23 7.30 5.42
C LEU A 300 10.00 6.77 6.64
N ASP A 301 9.29 6.28 7.64
CA ASP A 301 9.88 5.49 8.72
C ASP A 301 10.24 4.10 8.19
N GLY A 302 11.55 3.85 8.04
CA GLY A 302 12.07 2.63 7.46
C GLY A 302 11.67 1.37 8.23
N GLU A 303 11.52 1.44 9.56
CA GLU A 303 11.07 0.31 10.37
C GLU A 303 9.61 0.00 10.07
N ARG A 304 8.73 1.02 10.11
CA ARG A 304 7.30 0.85 9.80
C ARG A 304 7.09 0.28 8.40
N VAL A 305 7.83 0.77 7.39
CA VAL A 305 7.78 0.25 6.02
C VAL A 305 8.20 -1.23 5.98
N VAL A 306 9.34 -1.58 6.61
CA VAL A 306 9.84 -2.96 6.64
C VAL A 306 8.88 -3.90 7.35
N GLN A 307 8.25 -3.48 8.43
CA GLN A 307 7.30 -4.30 9.17
C GLN A 307 6.02 -4.56 8.38
N TRP A 308 5.52 -3.54 7.68
CA TRP A 308 4.37 -3.71 6.78
C TRP A 308 4.69 -4.65 5.60
N VAL A 309 5.85 -4.48 4.95
CA VAL A 309 6.31 -5.40 3.90
C VAL A 309 6.44 -6.82 4.44
N SER A 310 7.05 -6.99 5.62
CA SER A 310 7.28 -8.30 6.24
C SER A 310 5.97 -9.00 6.57
N LEU A 311 4.99 -8.29 7.13
CA LEU A 311 3.65 -8.82 7.37
C LEU A 311 3.00 -9.27 6.06
N ILE A 312 2.96 -8.41 5.04
CA ILE A 312 2.26 -8.69 3.78
C ILE A 312 2.93 -9.83 2.99
N CYS A 313 4.24 -9.83 2.86
CA CYS A 313 4.97 -10.92 2.20
C CYS A 313 4.86 -12.23 2.99
N GLY A 314 5.07 -12.18 4.32
CA GLY A 314 4.94 -13.34 5.20
C GLY A 314 3.53 -13.94 5.15
N LEU A 315 2.50 -13.10 5.08
CA LEU A 315 1.11 -13.53 4.91
C LEU A 315 0.91 -14.32 3.63
N VAL A 316 1.31 -13.77 2.48
CA VAL A 316 1.16 -14.45 1.18
C VAL A 316 1.96 -15.75 1.14
N GLN A 317 3.19 -15.76 1.67
CA GLN A 317 4.00 -16.99 1.78
C GLN A 317 3.32 -18.04 2.64
N LYS A 318 2.81 -17.65 3.82
CA LYS A 318 2.16 -18.57 4.75
C LYS A 318 0.92 -19.20 4.14
N LEU A 319 0.09 -18.40 3.49
CA LEU A 319 -1.11 -18.87 2.79
C LEU A 319 -0.80 -19.77 1.59
N GLY A 320 0.40 -19.65 1.01
CA GLY A 320 0.89 -20.60 0.01
C GLY A 320 1.11 -22.02 0.54
N HIS A 321 1.27 -22.18 1.85
CA HIS A 321 1.59 -23.46 2.51
C HIS A 321 0.56 -23.87 3.58
N ILE A 322 -0.49 -23.09 3.79
CA ILE A 322 -1.49 -23.36 4.82
C ILE A 322 -2.34 -24.57 4.43
N HIS A 323 -2.61 -25.46 5.40
CA HIS A 323 -3.54 -26.55 5.18
C HIS A 323 -4.98 -26.00 5.06
N PRO A 324 -5.80 -26.43 4.08
CA PRO A 324 -7.15 -25.92 3.90
C PRO A 324 -8.04 -26.03 5.14
N GLU A 325 -7.90 -27.11 5.92
CA GLU A 325 -8.68 -27.30 7.16
C GLU A 325 -8.29 -26.29 8.23
N SER A 326 -6.98 -26.05 8.43
CA SER A 326 -6.49 -25.06 9.39
C SER A 326 -6.94 -23.65 9.04
N LEU A 327 -6.95 -23.29 7.75
CA LEU A 327 -7.51 -22.03 7.30
C LEU A 327 -9.02 -22.00 7.59
N ALA A 328 -9.77 -23.05 7.23
CA ALA A 328 -11.21 -23.09 7.44
C ALA A 328 -11.61 -22.97 8.92
N GLU A 329 -10.91 -23.64 9.83
CA GLU A 329 -11.11 -23.55 11.27
C GLU A 329 -10.95 -22.11 11.78
N MET A 330 -9.87 -21.44 11.36
CA MET A 330 -9.60 -20.04 11.70
C MET A 330 -10.70 -19.11 11.18
N LEU A 331 -11.09 -19.25 9.91
CA LEU A 331 -12.12 -18.41 9.31
C LEU A 331 -13.50 -18.64 9.93
N GLN A 332 -13.78 -19.86 10.41
CA GLN A 332 -15.02 -20.18 11.09
C GLN A 332 -15.21 -19.41 12.40
N VAL A 333 -14.13 -19.07 13.11
CA VAL A 333 -14.21 -18.24 14.33
C VAL A 333 -14.85 -16.90 13.99
N VAL A 334 -14.28 -16.19 13.02
CA VAL A 334 -14.80 -14.89 12.59
C VAL A 334 -16.19 -15.02 11.97
N ALA A 335 -16.42 -16.02 11.12
CA ALA A 335 -17.69 -16.19 10.44
C ALA A 335 -18.88 -16.52 11.38
N LYS A 336 -18.61 -17.09 12.55
CA LYS A 336 -19.63 -17.39 13.58
C LYS A 336 -19.77 -16.28 14.62
N CYS A 337 -18.68 -15.59 14.94
CA CYS A 337 -18.64 -14.63 16.04
C CYS A 337 -18.80 -13.17 15.58
N GLU A 338 -18.56 -12.84 14.31
CA GLU A 338 -18.77 -11.49 13.81
C GLU A 338 -20.26 -11.19 13.68
N THR A 339 -20.75 -10.26 14.50
CA THR A 339 -22.15 -9.80 14.49
C THR A 339 -22.32 -8.50 13.73
N TRP A 340 -21.28 -7.65 13.69
CA TRP A 340 -21.25 -6.39 12.95
C TRP A 340 -19.81 -5.92 12.71
N GLN A 341 -19.64 -4.96 11.80
CA GLN A 341 -18.38 -4.24 11.55
C GLN A 341 -18.66 -2.74 11.44
N LYS A 342 -17.64 -1.91 11.69
CA LYS A 342 -17.76 -0.45 11.55
C LYS A 342 -18.09 -0.05 10.12
N VAL A 343 -19.00 0.91 9.97
CA VAL A 343 -19.38 1.49 8.67
C VAL A 343 -18.75 2.86 8.45
N GLY A 344 -18.05 3.41 9.46
CA GLY A 344 -17.35 4.69 9.40
C GLY A 344 -18.23 5.90 9.68
N ASP A 345 -19.51 5.68 10.03
CA ASP A 345 -20.41 6.72 10.51
C ASP A 345 -20.44 6.68 12.05
N PRO A 346 -19.96 7.72 12.76
CA PRO A 346 -19.82 7.69 14.22
C PRO A 346 -21.12 7.42 14.97
N ALA A 347 -22.25 7.95 14.47
CA ALA A 347 -23.54 7.76 15.11
C ALA A 347 -24.04 6.31 14.97
N THR A 348 -23.93 5.75 13.77
CA THR A 348 -24.29 4.37 13.47
C THR A 348 -23.38 3.39 14.19
N ASP A 349 -22.07 3.62 14.19
CA ASP A 349 -21.08 2.76 14.86
C ASP A 349 -21.30 2.76 16.38
N ALA A 350 -21.55 3.92 16.99
CA ALA A 350 -21.85 4.01 18.42
C ALA A 350 -23.17 3.32 18.80
N GLU A 351 -24.19 3.38 17.94
CA GLU A 351 -25.45 2.66 18.16
C GLU A 351 -25.29 1.15 18.02
N ASN A 352 -24.56 0.70 16.99
CA ASN A 352 -24.25 -0.71 16.82
C ASN A 352 -23.44 -1.25 17.99
N GLU A 353 -22.46 -0.49 18.49
CA GLU A 353 -21.67 -0.90 19.66
C GLU A 353 -22.53 -1.03 20.92
N ARG A 354 -23.48 -0.10 21.16
CA ARG A 354 -24.45 -0.24 22.26
C ARG A 354 -25.33 -1.48 22.13
N ARG A 355 -25.70 -1.84 20.90
CA ARG A 355 -26.65 -2.93 20.62
C ARG A 355 -26.00 -4.31 20.58
N PHE A 356 -24.81 -4.40 20.01
CA PHE A 356 -24.15 -5.67 19.67
C PHE A 356 -22.84 -5.90 20.44
N GLY A 357 -22.40 -4.92 21.23
CA GLY A 357 -21.09 -4.93 21.89
C GLY A 357 -19.97 -4.46 20.96
N PRO A 358 -18.71 -4.49 21.43
CA PRO A 358 -17.55 -4.10 20.62
C PRO A 358 -17.43 -4.98 19.36
N VAL A 359 -16.84 -4.44 18.30
CA VAL A 359 -16.55 -5.25 17.10
C VAL A 359 -15.58 -6.37 17.44
N LEU A 360 -15.78 -7.54 16.81
CA LEU A 360 -14.96 -8.72 17.06
C LEU A 360 -13.46 -8.42 16.90
N ALA A 361 -13.11 -7.69 15.84
CA ALA A 361 -11.74 -7.33 15.49
C ALA A 361 -11.03 -6.47 16.54
N GLU A 362 -11.77 -5.79 17.43
CA GLU A 362 -11.21 -4.88 18.44
C GLU A 362 -11.16 -5.49 19.85
N SER A 363 -11.77 -6.67 20.06
CA SER A 363 -11.93 -7.18 21.43
C SER A 363 -11.91 -8.70 21.57
N GLY A 364 -12.57 -9.44 20.67
CA GLY A 364 -12.77 -10.88 20.82
C GLY A 364 -11.82 -11.74 19.98
N PHE A 365 -11.45 -11.27 18.79
CA PHE A 365 -10.46 -11.91 17.92
C PHE A 365 -9.75 -10.84 17.10
N THR A 366 -8.63 -10.39 17.66
CA THR A 366 -7.86 -9.24 17.18
C THR A 366 -6.94 -9.62 16.03
N VAL A 367 -6.32 -8.62 15.41
CA VAL A 367 -5.24 -8.86 14.44
C VAL A 367 -4.07 -9.62 15.06
N ILE A 368 -3.78 -9.43 16.35
CA ILE A 368 -2.70 -10.14 17.03
C ILE A 368 -3.01 -11.64 17.14
N ASP A 369 -4.25 -11.98 17.50
CA ASP A 369 -4.71 -13.37 17.56
C ASP A 369 -4.67 -14.03 16.18
N LEU A 370 -5.08 -13.28 15.16
CA LEU A 370 -5.03 -13.74 13.77
C LEU A 370 -3.60 -14.02 13.30
N LEU A 371 -2.68 -13.08 13.52
CA LEU A 371 -1.27 -13.24 13.12
C LEU A 371 -0.60 -14.38 13.86
N SER A 372 -0.85 -14.52 15.16
CA SER A 372 -0.33 -15.64 15.97
C SER A 372 -0.89 -16.98 15.47
N GLY A 373 -2.20 -17.04 15.17
CA GLY A 373 -2.83 -18.23 14.58
C GLY A 373 -2.29 -18.60 13.19
N LEU A 374 -1.81 -17.63 12.41
CA LEU A 374 -1.10 -17.87 11.15
C LEU A 374 0.38 -18.22 11.36
N GLY A 375 0.90 -18.15 12.59
CA GLY A 375 2.31 -18.36 12.91
C GLY A 375 3.21 -17.23 12.40
N LEU A 376 2.69 -15.99 12.34
CA LEU A 376 3.41 -14.76 12.00
C LEU A 376 3.80 -14.02 13.30
N GLU A 377 4.52 -14.70 14.19
CA GLU A 377 4.79 -14.23 15.55
C GLU A 377 5.61 -12.94 15.61
N GLU A 378 6.55 -12.74 14.69
CA GLU A 378 7.34 -11.51 14.63
C GLU A 378 6.45 -10.30 14.33
N SER A 379 5.55 -10.42 13.34
CA SER A 379 4.56 -9.37 13.04
C SER A 379 3.57 -9.18 14.19
N ALA A 380 3.11 -10.27 14.81
CA ALA A 380 2.23 -10.21 15.96
C ALA A 380 2.90 -9.49 17.15
N ALA A 381 4.20 -9.73 17.39
CA ALA A 381 4.95 -9.07 18.45
C ALA A 381 5.13 -7.57 18.19
N TYR A 382 5.47 -7.18 16.95
CA TYR A 382 5.61 -5.78 16.56
C TYR A 382 4.33 -4.99 16.83
N TYR A 383 3.19 -5.47 16.30
CA TYR A 383 1.90 -4.78 16.47
C TYR A 383 1.29 -4.90 17.87
N ARG A 384 1.82 -5.76 18.74
CA ARG A 384 1.44 -5.86 20.16
C ARG A 384 2.16 -4.82 21.02
N SER A 385 3.39 -4.47 20.66
CA SER A 385 4.22 -3.54 21.43
C SER A 385 3.69 -2.11 21.35
N ASP A 386 3.92 -1.29 22.40
CA ASP A 386 3.58 0.14 22.42
C ASP A 386 4.30 0.97 21.32
N GLU A 387 5.20 0.35 20.53
CA GLU A 387 5.91 0.94 19.40
C GLU A 387 5.12 0.83 18.07
N GLY A 388 4.08 -0.01 18.02
CA GLY A 388 3.13 -0.04 16.90
C GLY A 388 1.98 0.94 17.15
N ASP A 389 1.82 1.96 16.30
CA ASP A 389 0.72 2.96 16.34
C ASP A 389 -0.70 2.38 16.07
N ALA A 390 -0.91 1.06 16.24
CA ALA A 390 -2.25 0.50 16.20
C ALA A 390 -3.08 1.10 17.35
N PRO A 391 -4.30 1.62 17.09
CA PRO A 391 -5.21 2.07 18.15
C PRO A 391 -5.32 0.99 19.24
N LYS A 392 -5.00 1.36 20.48
CA LYS A 392 -4.91 0.45 21.62
C LYS A 392 -6.23 -0.33 21.79
N LEU A 393 -6.17 -1.63 21.54
CA LEU A 393 -7.26 -2.54 21.88
C LEU A 393 -7.21 -2.81 23.39
N ASP A 394 -8.31 -2.56 24.11
CA ASP A 394 -8.42 -2.91 25.52
C ASP A 394 -8.36 -4.44 25.67
N THR A 395 -7.23 -4.94 26.15
CA THR A 395 -6.96 -6.39 26.30
C THR A 395 -7.73 -7.05 27.45
N ARG A 396 -8.67 -6.35 28.10
CA ARG A 396 -9.45 -6.90 29.22
C ARG A 396 -10.47 -7.99 28.87
N SER A 397 -10.62 -8.37 27.60
CA SER A 397 -11.61 -9.38 27.17
C SER A 397 -11.02 -10.61 26.46
N ALA A 398 -9.74 -10.93 26.66
CA ALA A 398 -9.14 -12.16 26.12
C ALA A 398 -9.58 -13.40 26.93
N ARG A 399 -10.78 -13.93 26.65
CA ARG A 399 -11.18 -15.32 27.01
C ARG A 399 -12.17 -15.87 25.98
N VAL A 400 -11.67 -16.34 24.84
CA VAL A 400 -12.40 -17.30 24.00
C VAL A 400 -11.52 -18.48 23.52
N ILE A 401 -10.19 -18.40 23.62
CA ILE A 401 -9.31 -19.47 23.13
C ILE A 401 -8.69 -20.27 24.29
N GLU A 402 -9.53 -20.89 25.12
CA GLU A 402 -9.09 -21.99 26.02
C GLU A 402 -10.02 -23.21 25.96
N ALA A 403 -11.00 -23.24 25.04
CA ALA A 403 -11.89 -24.37 24.87
C ALA A 403 -11.86 -24.90 23.44
N GLY A 404 -10.82 -25.65 23.10
CA GLY A 404 -10.78 -26.55 21.95
C GLY A 404 -10.09 -26.01 20.71
N LEU A 405 -8.76 -25.98 20.74
CA LEU A 405 -7.89 -26.28 19.60
C LEU A 405 -7.11 -27.54 19.93
#